data_AF-A0A496QUB6-F1
#
_entry.id   AF-A0A496QUB6-F1
#
_cell.length_a   1.000
_cell.length_b   1.000
_cell.length_c   1.000
_cell.angle_alpha   90.00
_cell.angle_beta   90.00
_cell.angle_gamma   90.00
#
_symmetry.space_group_name_H-M   'P 1'
#
loop_
_entity.id
_entity.type
_entity.pdbx_description
1 polymer ?
#
loop_
_entity_poly.entity_id
_entity_poly.type
_entity_poly.pdbx_seq_one_letter_code
_entity_poly.pdbx_strand_id
1 'polypeptide(L)'
;MLTEKNGKSRFETLIEINTLINSDYSDPKTLVTRILESATRLTDGEASSLLLVNPENQKLYFEIALGAKGQDVKRFSLNIGEG
;
A
#
# COMPACT_ATOMS: atom_id res chain seq x y z
N MET A 1 27.10 -7.88 18.73
CA MET A 1 26.11 -6.89 19.20
C MET A 1 25.28 -6.32 18.03
N LEU A 2 24.74 -7.18 17.14
CA LEU A 2 24.07 -6.71 15.90
C LEU A 2 22.76 -7.45 15.54
N THR A 3 22.26 -8.37 16.37
CA THR A 3 21.10 -9.21 15.99
C THR A 3 19.77 -8.81 16.64
N GLU A 4 19.77 -7.98 17.69
CA GLU A 4 18.55 -7.67 18.46
C GLU A 4 17.68 -6.53 17.88
N LYS A 5 18.22 -5.66 17.03
CA LYS A 5 17.46 -4.51 16.48
C LYS A 5 16.35 -4.91 15.51
N ASN A 6 16.51 -6.01 14.77
CA ASN A 6 15.58 -6.42 13.72
C ASN A 6 14.29 -7.06 14.26
N GLY A 7 14.34 -7.74 15.42
CA GLY A 7 13.16 -8.34 16.04
C GLY A 7 12.22 -7.29 16.63
N LYS A 8 12.79 -6.28 17.30
CA LYS A 8 12.03 -5.21 17.94
C LYS A 8 11.29 -4.34 16.92
N SER A 9 11.97 -3.94 15.84
CA SER A 9 11.36 -3.16 14.74
C SER A 9 10.21 -3.90 14.06
N ARG A 10 10.35 -5.20 13.80
CA ARG A 10 9.29 -6.01 13.18
C ARG A 10 8.10 -6.18 14.10
N PHE A 11 8.35 -6.37 15.40
CA PHE A 11 7.30 -6.47 16.41
C PHE A 11 6.54 -5.16 16.58
N GLU A 12 7.24 -4.02 16.65
CA GLU A 12 6.64 -2.68 16.68
C GLU A 12 5.77 -2.43 15.44
N THR A 13 6.26 -2.81 14.25
CA THR A 13 5.49 -2.74 13.00
C THR A 13 4.24 -3.61 13.05
N LEU A 14 4.32 -4.82 13.65
CA LEU A 14 3.18 -5.71 13.80
C LEU A 14 2.11 -5.15 14.74
N ILE A 15 2.53 -4.53 15.85
CA ILE A 15 1.64 -3.84 16.81
C ILE A 15 0.97 -2.63 16.17
N GLU A 16 1.72 -1.86 15.37
CA GLU A 16 1.20 -0.73 14.60
C GLU A 16 0.11 -1.20 13.62
N ILE A 17 0.38 -2.25 12.82
CA ILE A 17 -0.60 -2.82 11.88
C ILE A 17 -1.87 -3.29 12.62
N ASN A 18 -1.73 -4.00 13.75
CA ASN A 18 -2.87 -4.48 14.53
C ASN A 18 -3.71 -3.32 15.10
N THR A 19 -3.05 -2.26 15.57
CA THR A 19 -3.72 -1.05 16.08
C THR A 19 -4.48 -0.34 14.96
N LEU A 20 -3.90 -0.25 13.76
CA LEU A 20 -4.52 0.37 12.60
C LEU A 20 -5.74 -0.43 12.09
N ILE A 21 -5.66 -1.76 12.09
CA ILE A 21 -6.79 -2.61 11.70
C ILE A 21 -7.98 -2.44 12.66
N ASN A 22 -7.71 -2.26 13.96
CA ASN A 22 -8.73 -2.16 15.00
C ASN A 22 -9.21 -0.73 15.29
N SER A 23 -8.56 0.29 14.72
CA SER A 23 -9.04 1.67 14.82
C SER A 23 -10.23 1.88 13.87
N ASP A 24 -11.23 2.62 14.36
CA ASP A 24 -12.47 2.91 13.65
C ASP A 24 -12.21 3.83 12.45
N TYR A 25 -11.74 3.26 11.35
CA TYR A 25 -11.48 3.97 10.11
C TYR A 25 -12.81 4.14 9.37
N SER A 26 -13.42 5.31 9.54
CA SER A 26 -14.52 5.77 8.68
C SER A 26 -14.11 5.88 7.20
N ASP A 27 -12.80 5.90 6.91
CA ASP A 27 -12.23 5.90 5.55
C ASP A 27 -11.40 4.64 5.26
N PRO A 28 -11.98 3.64 4.57
CA PRO A 28 -11.28 2.44 4.12
C PRO A 28 -10.05 2.72 3.26
N LYS A 29 -10.02 3.83 2.52
CA LYS A 29 -8.89 4.19 1.65
C LYS A 29 -7.65 4.53 2.46
N THR A 30 -7.82 5.24 3.57
CA THR A 30 -6.73 5.55 4.50
C THR A 30 -6.12 4.29 5.11
N LEU A 31 -6.95 3.32 5.52
CA LEU A 31 -6.46 2.05 6.06
C LEU A 31 -5.63 1.28 5.03
N VAL A 32 -6.16 1.11 3.82
CA VAL A 32 -5.46 0.38 2.75
C VAL A 32 -4.19 1.08 2.32
N THR A 33 -4.17 2.42 2.33
CA THR A 33 -2.96 3.22 2.07
C THR A 33 -1.85 2.89 3.07
N ARG A 34 -2.16 2.82 4.38
CA ARG A 34 -1.18 2.46 5.42
C ARG A 34 -0.67 1.02 5.30
N ILE A 35 -1.54 0.10 4.90
CA ILE A 35 -1.15 -1.29 4.62
C ILE A 35 -0.13 -1.32 3.47
N LEU A 36 -0.39 -0.61 2.38
CA LEU A 36 0.53 -0.50 1.24
C LEU A 36 1.86 0.15 1.61
N GLU A 37 1.86 1.22 2.40
CA GLU A 37 3.09 1.84 2.92
C GLU A 37 3.93 0.85 3.73
N SER A 38 3.28 0.07 4.60
CA SER A 38 3.93 -0.93 5.44
C SER A 38 4.49 -2.08 4.60
N ALA A 39 3.72 -2.58 3.63
CA ALA A 39 4.17 -3.62 2.70
C ALA A 39 5.37 -3.15 1.87
N THR A 40 5.34 -1.91 1.37
CA THR A 40 6.45 -1.30 0.60
C THR A 40 7.73 -1.30 1.41
N ARG A 41 7.68 -0.83 2.67
CA ARG A 41 8.84 -0.85 3.58
C ARG A 41 9.31 -2.28 3.88
N LEU A 42 8.38 -3.21 4.09
CA LEU A 42 8.70 -4.61 4.41
C LEU A 42 9.45 -5.31 3.27
N THR A 43 9.12 -4.98 2.03
CA THR A 43 9.74 -5.59 0.83
C THR A 43 10.93 -4.79 0.32
N ASP A 44 11.37 -3.73 1.02
CA ASP A 44 12.35 -2.76 0.53
C ASP A 44 12.00 -2.21 -0.87
N GLY A 45 10.71 -2.07 -1.16
CA GLY A 45 10.20 -1.61 -2.45
C GLY A 45 10.31 -0.09 -2.59
N GLU A 46 10.56 0.39 -3.81
CA GLU A 46 10.62 1.84 -4.10
C GLU A 46 9.23 2.50 -4.16
N ALA A 47 8.21 1.71 -4.50
CA ALA A 47 6.83 2.15 -4.68
C ALA A 47 5.86 0.97 -4.51
N SER A 48 4.59 1.29 -4.26
CA SER A 48 3.48 0.33 -4.36
C SER A 48 2.22 1.04 -4.82
N SER A 49 1.28 0.26 -5.36
CA SER A 49 0.01 0.77 -5.85
C SER A 49 -1.10 -0.24 -5.64
N LEU A 50 -2.33 0.27 -5.55
CA LEU A 50 -3.55 -0.51 -5.67
C LEU A 50 -4.28 -0.11 -6.93
N LEU A 51 -4.55 -1.10 -7.77
CA LEU A 51 -5.35 -0.93 -8.97
C LEU A 51 -6.71 -1.59 -8.76
N LEU A 52 -7.76 -0.90 -9.20
CA LEU A 52 -9.13 -1.41 -9.20
C LEU A 52 -9.64 -1.52 -10.63
N VAL A 53 -10.50 -2.50 -10.88
CA VAL A 53 -11.18 -2.65 -12.17
C VAL A 53 -12.33 -1.65 -12.23
N ASN A 54 -12.38 -0.84 -13.28
CA ASN A 54 -13.56 -0.06 -13.62
C ASN A 54 -14.58 -0.98 -14.33
N PRO A 55 -15.78 -1.19 -13.77
CA PRO A 55 -16.76 -2.11 -14.34
C PRO A 55 -17.32 -1.67 -15.70
N GLU A 56 -17.30 -0.37 -16.02
CA GLU A 56 -17.89 0.18 -17.25
C GLU A 56 -17.05 -0.14 -18.49
N ASN A 57 -15.72 -0.13 -18.36
CA ASN A 57 -14.80 -0.29 -19.49
C ASN A 57 -13.78 -1.42 -19.31
N GLN A 58 -13.88 -2.17 -18.20
CA GLN A 58 -13.00 -3.29 -17.86
C GLN A 58 -11.50 -2.93 -17.81
N LYS A 59 -11.17 -1.67 -17.55
CA LYS A 59 -9.79 -1.20 -17.39
C LYS A 59 -9.41 -1.05 -15.92
N LEU A 60 -8.13 -1.25 -15.63
CA LEU A 60 -7.54 -0.98 -14.32
C LEU A 60 -7.25 0.52 -14.17
N TYR A 61 -7.54 1.08 -13.01
CA TYR A 61 -7.13 2.43 -12.63
C TYR A 61 -6.46 2.43 -11.26
N PHE A 62 -5.53 3.37 -11.06
CA PHE A 62 -4.81 3.52 -9.80
C PHE A 62 -5.68 4.19 -8.74
N GLU A 63 -6.20 3.41 -7.81
CA GLU A 63 -6.91 3.93 -6.64
C GLU A 63 -5.93 4.55 -5.63
N ILE A 64 -4.79 3.87 -5.43
CA ILE A 64 -3.66 4.31 -4.61
C ILE A 64 -2.37 4.12 -5.41
N ALA A 65 -1.47 5.12 -5.35
CA ALA A 65 -0.14 5.04 -5.94
C ALA A 65 0.83 5.80 -5.03
N LEU A 66 1.80 5.08 -4.49
CA LEU A 66 2.82 5.56 -3.57
C LEU A 66 4.18 5.63 -4.27
N GLY A 67 5.10 6.42 -3.71
CA GLY A 67 6.43 6.66 -4.30
C GLY A 67 6.48 7.89 -5.20
N ALA A 68 7.67 8.21 -5.71
CA ALA A 68 7.97 9.50 -6.33
C ALA A 68 7.10 9.85 -7.55
N LYS A 69 6.64 8.85 -8.30
CA LYS A 69 5.78 9.03 -9.49
C LYS A 69 4.29 8.80 -9.22
N GLY A 70 3.89 8.63 -7.97
CA GLY A 70 2.52 8.25 -7.60
C GLY A 70 1.43 9.17 -8.16
N GLN A 71 1.67 10.49 -8.21
CA GLN A 71 0.70 11.44 -8.77
C GLN A 71 0.60 11.36 -10.29
N ASP A 72 1.70 11.09 -10.98
CA ASP A 72 1.72 11.02 -12.45
C ASP A 72 1.00 9.76 -12.93
N VAL A 73 1.20 8.63 -12.25
CA VAL A 73 0.65 7.34 -12.68
C VAL A 73 -0.87 7.26 -12.56
N LYS A 74 -1.48 8.05 -11.66
CA LYS A 74 -2.94 8.12 -11.49
C LYS A 74 -3.70 8.61 -12.72
N ARG A 75 -3.01 9.19 -13.70
CA ARG A 75 -3.62 9.66 -14.96
C ARG A 75 -3.78 8.54 -16.00
N PHE A 76 -3.18 7.38 -15.77
CA PHE A 76 -3.23 6.26 -16.71
C PHE A 76 -4.25 5.22 -16.28
N SER A 77 -4.82 4.56 -17.29
CA SER A 77 -5.62 3.34 -17.14
C SER A 77 -4.95 2.22 -17.92
N LEU A 78 -4.95 1.00 -17.38
CA LEU A 78 -4.32 -0.17 -17.99
C LEU A 78 -5.37 -1.19 -18.42
N ASN A 79 -5.05 -2.09 -19.35
CA ASN A 79 -5.86 -3.28 -19.58
C ASN A 79 -5.58 -4.33 -18.49
N ILE A 80 -6.46 -5.31 -18.35
CA ILE A 80 -6.24 -6.43 -17.43
C ILE A 80 -5.00 -7.22 -17.88
N GLY A 81 -4.07 -7.48 -16.94
CA GLY A 81 -2.82 -8.22 -17.19
C GLY A 81 -1.61 -7.36 -17.55
N GLU A 82 -1.76 -6.03 -17.59
CA GLU A 82 -0.66 -5.08 -17.88
C GLU A 82 -0.08 -4.42 -16.61
N GLY A 83 -0.50 -4.86 -15.42
CA GLY A 83 -0.09 -4.33 -14.11
C GLY A 83 0.94 -5.18 -13.39
#